data_AF-A0A537PY77-F1
#
_entry.id   AF-A0A537PY77-F1
#
_cell.length_a   1.000
_cell.length_b   1.000
_cell.length_c   1.000
_cell.angle_alpha   90.00
_cell.angle_beta   90.00
_cell.angle_gamma   90.00
#
_symmetry.space_group_name_H-M   'P 1'
#
loop_
_entity.id
_entity.type
_entity.pdbx_description
1 polymer ?
#
loop_
_entity_poly.entity_id
_entity_poly.type
_entity_poly.pdbx_seq_one_letter_code
_entity_poly.pdbx_strand_id
1 'polypeptide(L)'
;MIENLTRAEYETLLRQDLGTFAARCFQDLNPQTELAMNWHLEVIAAKLTAVREGKIRRLIINLPPRHLKSLMASIAFPAWCLGHDSSAQILSVSYAQDLADKLARDCRSIMTSPWYRQIFPTRLAPHRQAVQEFITTRQGYRLATSTGGVLTGRGADLILIDDPLKPEEALSEARRDATNDWYANTLYSRLNDKRRGGIVIIMQRLHEDDLVGHVLGQEPWEVVCFPAIAEAEEVHEIETIWG
;
A
#
# COMPACT_ATOMS: atom_id res chain seq x y z
N MET A 1 9.68 22.33 -6.77
CA MET A 1 8.51 22.93 -7.45
C MET A 1 7.39 23.36 -6.49
N ILE A 2 7.57 23.40 -5.16
CA ILE A 2 6.52 23.75 -4.18
C ILE A 2 6.76 25.14 -3.52
N GLU A 3 7.61 26.00 -4.10
CA GLU A 3 8.11 27.18 -3.37
C GLU A 3 7.15 28.38 -3.28
N ASN A 4 5.92 28.30 -3.83
CA ASN A 4 4.95 29.41 -3.78
C ASN A 4 3.48 28.96 -3.62
N LEU A 5 3.20 27.84 -2.95
CA LEU A 5 1.83 27.42 -2.70
C LEU A 5 1.25 28.11 -1.46
N THR A 6 0.03 28.62 -1.59
CA THR A 6 -0.79 28.96 -0.42
C THR A 6 -1.10 27.69 0.38
N ARG A 7 -1.45 27.88 1.66
CA ARG A 7 -1.86 26.78 2.52
C ARG A 7 -3.04 25.97 1.93
N ALA A 8 -4.02 26.65 1.36
CA ALA A 8 -5.21 26.01 0.79
C ALA A 8 -4.87 25.18 -0.46
N GLU A 9 -3.97 25.68 -1.31
CA GLU A 9 -3.48 24.93 -2.48
C GLU A 9 -2.71 23.69 -2.02
N TYR A 10 -1.81 23.82 -1.05
CA TYR A 10 -1.06 22.67 -0.52
C TYR A 10 -1.98 21.61 0.12
N GLU A 11 -2.99 22.03 0.88
CA GLU A 11 -4.02 21.12 1.43
C GLU A 11 -4.80 20.41 0.32
N THR A 12 -5.07 21.09 -0.80
CA THR A 12 -5.71 20.50 -1.98
C THR A 12 -4.80 19.47 -2.65
N LEU A 13 -3.50 19.77 -2.81
CA LEU A 13 -2.53 18.82 -3.36
C LEU A 13 -2.43 17.56 -2.51
N LEU A 14 -2.33 17.69 -1.18
CA LEU A 14 -2.32 16.53 -0.29
C LEU A 14 -3.57 15.66 -0.43
N ARG A 15 -4.71 16.27 -0.79
CA ARG A 15 -5.95 15.56 -1.03
C ARG A 15 -5.98 14.92 -2.41
N GLN A 16 -5.45 15.55 -3.45
CA GLN A 16 -5.62 15.09 -4.84
C GLN A 16 -4.45 14.26 -5.38
N ASP A 17 -3.25 14.45 -4.83
CA ASP A 17 -2.03 13.81 -5.30
C ASP A 17 -1.42 12.92 -4.21
N LEU A 18 -1.35 11.62 -4.51
CA LEU A 18 -0.79 10.63 -3.60
C LEU A 18 0.72 10.80 -3.41
N GLY A 19 1.45 11.31 -4.41
CA GLY A 19 2.89 11.56 -4.31
C GLY A 19 3.20 12.60 -3.23
N THR A 20 2.53 13.76 -3.31
CA THR A 20 2.61 14.84 -2.33
C THR A 20 2.12 14.39 -0.95
N PHE A 21 1.04 13.62 -0.88
CA PHE A 21 0.56 13.05 0.38
C PHE A 21 1.59 12.11 1.02
N ALA A 22 2.20 11.22 0.23
CA ALA A 22 3.22 10.30 0.71
C ALA A 22 4.50 11.03 1.15
N ALA A 23 4.91 12.08 0.44
CA ALA A 23 6.01 12.94 0.85
C ALA A 23 5.76 13.60 2.21
N ARG A 24 4.54 14.06 2.45
CA ARG A 24 4.13 14.59 3.77
C ARG A 24 4.11 13.51 4.86
N CYS A 25 3.63 12.30 4.56
CA CYS A 25 3.71 11.16 5.48
C CYS A 25 5.17 10.84 5.85
N PHE A 26 6.09 10.89 4.88
CA PHE A 26 7.51 10.66 5.13
C PHE A 26 8.08 11.67 6.12
N GLN A 27 7.80 12.97 5.92
CA GLN A 27 8.26 14.03 6.82
C GLN A 27 7.71 13.88 8.24
N ASP A 28 6.45 13.47 8.39
CA ASP A 28 5.81 13.26 9.70
C ASP A 28 6.43 12.08 10.46
N LEU A 29 6.77 11.00 9.74
CA LEU A 29 7.33 9.78 10.33
C LEU A 29 8.86 9.81 10.48
N ASN A 30 9.56 10.63 9.69
CA ASN A 30 11.02 10.72 9.64
C ASN A 30 11.46 12.20 9.69
N PRO A 31 11.15 12.96 10.76
CA PRO A 31 11.35 14.40 10.80
C PRO A 31 12.82 14.84 10.73
N GLN A 32 13.76 13.92 10.93
CA GLN A 32 15.20 14.16 10.89
C GLN A 32 15.83 13.74 9.55
N THR A 33 15.05 13.25 8.60
CA THR A 33 15.54 12.75 7.32
C THR A 33 14.91 13.56 6.19
N GLU A 34 15.77 14.05 5.30
CA GLU A 34 15.31 14.71 4.08
C GLU A 34 14.84 13.66 3.06
N LEU A 35 13.66 13.89 2.48
CA LEU A 35 13.15 13.03 1.42
C LEU A 35 13.84 13.37 0.10
N ALA A 36 14.64 12.43 -0.40
CA ALA A 36 15.11 12.48 -1.77
C ALA A 36 13.97 12.03 -2.72
N MET A 37 13.13 12.99 -3.12
CA MET A 37 12.10 12.74 -4.14
C MET A 37 12.74 12.29 -5.45
N ASN A 38 12.14 11.30 -6.10
CA ASN A 38 12.66 10.72 -7.31
C ASN A 38 11.51 10.17 -8.17
N TRP A 39 11.73 10.07 -9.49
CA TRP A 39 10.70 9.78 -10.50
C TRP A 39 9.90 8.49 -10.22
N HIS A 40 10.54 7.45 -9.68
CA HIS A 40 9.87 6.18 -9.40
C HIS A 40 8.75 6.31 -8.36
N LEU A 41 8.86 7.26 -7.43
CA LEU A 41 7.82 7.51 -6.43
C LEU A 41 6.55 8.09 -7.08
N GLU A 42 6.72 8.94 -8.09
CA GLU A 42 5.60 9.47 -8.89
C GLU A 42 4.92 8.35 -9.68
N VAL A 43 5.70 7.43 -10.26
CA VAL A 43 5.14 6.27 -10.97
C VAL A 43 4.34 5.36 -10.04
N ILE A 44 4.88 5.06 -8.86
CA ILE A 44 4.19 4.28 -7.84
C ILE A 44 2.89 5.00 -7.41
N ALA A 45 2.95 6.30 -7.16
CA ALA A 45 1.80 7.10 -6.75
C ALA A 45 0.69 7.09 -7.82
N ALA A 46 1.04 7.25 -9.09
CA ALA A 46 0.10 7.22 -10.20
C ALA A 46 -0.61 5.85 -10.31
N LYS A 47 0.15 4.74 -10.23
CA LYS A 47 -0.42 3.39 -10.32
C LYS A 47 -1.29 3.04 -9.11
N LEU A 48 -0.88 3.42 -7.90
CA LEU A 48 -1.71 3.27 -6.69
C LEU A 48 -2.99 4.12 -6.77
N THR A 49 -2.91 5.34 -7.30
CA THR A 49 -4.08 6.19 -7.54
C THR A 49 -5.05 5.53 -8.51
N ALA A 50 -4.54 4.96 -9.62
CA ALA A 50 -5.35 4.19 -10.56
C ALA A 50 -5.99 2.94 -9.93
N VAL A 51 -5.37 2.32 -8.92
CA VAL A 51 -6.00 1.25 -8.12
C VAL A 51 -7.20 1.77 -7.32
N ARG A 52 -7.05 2.90 -6.60
CA ARG A 52 -8.16 3.52 -5.85
C ARG A 52 -9.33 3.87 -6.78
N GLU A 53 -9.02 4.39 -7.97
CA GLU A 53 -10.02 4.76 -8.98
C GLU A 53 -10.67 3.54 -9.66
N GLY A 54 -10.17 2.33 -9.42
CA GLY A 54 -10.66 1.11 -10.02
C GLY A 54 -10.28 0.94 -11.50
N LYS A 55 -9.33 1.76 -12.00
CA LYS A 55 -8.70 1.61 -13.31
C LYS A 55 -7.77 0.40 -13.33
N ILE A 56 -7.10 0.13 -12.20
CA ILE A 56 -6.26 -1.06 -11.99
C ILE A 56 -6.87 -1.91 -10.85
N ARG A 57 -6.97 -3.22 -11.04
CA ARG A 57 -7.48 -4.16 -10.01
C ARG A 57 -6.42 -5.12 -9.47
N ARG A 58 -5.35 -5.29 -10.22
CA ARG A 58 -4.25 -6.22 -9.96
C ARG A 58 -2.98 -5.47 -10.27
N LEU A 59 -2.28 -5.02 -9.23
CA LEU A 59 -1.04 -4.26 -9.35
C LEU A 59 0.09 -4.98 -8.63
N ILE A 60 1.23 -5.14 -9.32
CA ILE A 60 2.49 -5.61 -8.77
C ILE A 60 3.49 -4.45 -8.85
N ILE A 61 4.16 -4.16 -7.75
CA ILE A 61 5.23 -3.18 -7.65
C ILE A 61 6.48 -3.89 -7.11
N ASN A 62 7.46 -4.10 -7.98
CA ASN A 62 8.72 -4.73 -7.65
C ASN A 62 9.82 -3.67 -7.50
N LEU A 63 10.35 -3.55 -6.28
CA LEU A 63 11.34 -2.54 -5.91
C LEU A 63 12.38 -3.13 -4.95
N PRO A 64 13.67 -2.74 -5.06
CA PRO A 64 14.69 -3.12 -4.09
C PRO A 64 14.39 -2.56 -2.68
N PRO A 65 15.08 -3.07 -1.64
CA PRO A 65 14.99 -2.53 -0.29
C PRO A 65 15.36 -1.05 -0.22
N ARG A 66 14.76 -0.32 0.74
CA ARG A 66 15.04 1.10 0.99
C ARG A 66 14.60 2.08 -0.11
N HIS A 67 13.66 1.68 -0.96
CA HIS A 67 13.01 2.54 -1.96
C HIS A 67 11.60 3.00 -1.56
N LEU A 68 11.35 3.20 -0.27
CA LEU A 68 10.08 3.70 0.30
C LEU A 68 8.81 2.90 -0.04
N LYS A 69 8.95 1.70 -0.61
CA LYS A 69 7.86 0.85 -1.07
C LYS A 69 6.77 0.64 0.01
N SER A 70 7.16 0.25 1.22
CA SER A 70 6.23 0.05 2.35
C SER A 70 5.58 1.35 2.84
N LEU A 71 6.27 2.48 2.75
CA LEU A 71 5.67 3.78 3.07
C LEU A 71 4.60 4.16 2.06
N MET A 72 4.87 3.99 0.77
CA MET A 72 3.91 4.30 -0.30
C MET A 72 2.67 3.43 -0.18
N ALA A 73 2.82 2.10 -0.16
CA ALA A 73 1.70 1.19 -0.31
C ALA A 73 1.04 0.78 1.01
N SER A 74 1.77 0.72 2.13
CA SER A 74 1.24 0.15 3.40
C SER A 74 0.89 1.20 4.47
N ILE A 75 1.33 2.45 4.26
CA ILE A 75 1.09 3.59 5.17
C ILE A 75 0.31 4.68 4.43
N ALA A 76 0.92 5.31 3.43
CA ALA A 76 0.35 6.49 2.77
C ALA A 76 -0.90 6.12 1.98
N PHE A 77 -0.84 5.11 1.13
CA PHE A 77 -1.96 4.67 0.30
C PHE A 77 -3.22 4.30 1.10
N PRO A 78 -3.18 3.40 2.11
CA PRO A 78 -4.38 3.09 2.89
C PRO A 78 -4.93 4.28 3.67
N ALA A 79 -4.06 5.15 4.22
CA ALA A 79 -4.50 6.38 4.88
C ALA A 79 -5.21 7.31 3.90
N TRP A 80 -4.69 7.45 2.67
CA TRP A 80 -5.27 8.28 1.62
C TRP A 80 -6.59 7.72 1.07
N CYS A 81 -6.67 6.41 0.86
CA CYS A 81 -7.89 5.70 0.50
C CYS A 81 -9.00 5.92 1.54
N LEU A 82 -8.70 5.68 2.83
CA LEU A 82 -9.65 5.90 3.91
C LEU A 82 -9.99 7.39 4.09
N GLY A 83 -9.10 8.30 3.72
CA GLY A 83 -9.35 9.74 3.72
C GLY A 83 -10.44 10.14 2.72
N HIS A 84 -10.41 9.52 1.55
CA HIS A 84 -11.40 9.72 0.49
C HIS A 84 -12.70 8.94 0.72
N ASP A 85 -12.58 7.69 1.16
CA ASP A 85 -13.71 6.82 1.44
C ASP A 85 -13.56 6.19 2.82
N SER A 86 -14.18 6.81 3.81
CA SER A 86 -14.13 6.29 5.18
C SER A 86 -14.87 4.96 5.35
N SER A 87 -15.69 4.50 4.39
CA SER A 87 -16.35 3.19 4.46
C SER A 87 -15.52 2.04 3.87
N ALA A 88 -14.39 2.34 3.21
CA ALA A 88 -13.55 1.31 2.61
C ALA A 88 -13.00 0.32 3.63
N GLN A 89 -12.92 -0.95 3.24
CA GLN A 89 -12.36 -2.04 4.02
C GLN A 89 -11.03 -2.47 3.42
N ILE A 90 -9.95 -2.34 4.19
CA ILE A 90 -8.58 -2.58 3.70
C ILE A 90 -7.92 -3.69 4.54
N LEU A 91 -7.40 -4.71 3.87
CA LEU A 91 -6.49 -5.70 4.46
C LEU A 91 -5.05 -5.34 4.09
N SER A 92 -4.16 -5.33 5.07
CA SER A 92 -2.73 -5.14 4.88
C SER A 92 -1.97 -6.35 5.43
N VAL A 93 -1.15 -6.96 4.59
CA VAL A 93 -0.44 -8.20 4.86
C VAL A 93 1.06 -7.95 4.76
N SER A 94 1.83 -8.50 5.69
CA SER A 94 3.30 -8.59 5.58
C SER A 94 3.81 -9.97 5.99
N TYR A 95 5.06 -10.32 5.69
CA TYR A 95 5.61 -11.64 6.11
C TYR A 95 5.55 -11.88 7.63
N ALA A 96 5.61 -10.84 8.46
CA ALA A 96 5.61 -10.94 9.92
C ALA A 96 4.56 -10.01 10.55
N GLN A 97 3.92 -10.50 11.62
CA GLN A 97 2.90 -9.74 12.34
C GLN A 97 3.46 -8.45 12.94
N ASP A 98 4.66 -8.48 13.52
CA ASP A 98 5.30 -7.29 14.10
C ASP A 98 5.54 -6.19 13.05
N LEU A 99 5.87 -6.57 11.82
CA LEU A 99 6.02 -5.63 10.71
C LEU A 99 4.66 -5.05 10.30
N ALA A 100 3.65 -5.90 10.12
CA ALA A 100 2.29 -5.49 9.78
C ALA A 100 1.71 -4.53 10.84
N ASP A 101 1.95 -4.81 12.12
CA ASP A 101 1.55 -4.01 13.28
C ASP A 101 2.31 -2.68 13.35
N LYS A 102 3.61 -2.65 13.01
CA LYS A 102 4.37 -1.40 12.88
C LYS A 102 3.74 -0.51 11.80
N LEU A 103 3.53 -1.05 10.59
CA LEU A 103 2.93 -0.31 9.49
C LEU A 103 1.51 0.18 9.85
N ALA A 104 0.78 -0.60 10.67
CA ALA A 104 -0.52 -0.19 11.21
C ALA A 104 -0.45 1.02 12.13
N ARG A 105 0.52 1.03 13.05
CA ARG A 105 0.74 2.16 13.95
C ARG A 105 1.14 3.41 13.18
N ASP A 106 2.03 3.28 12.21
CA ASP A 106 2.49 4.40 11.39
C ASP A 106 1.32 4.98 10.57
N CYS A 107 0.54 4.14 9.90
CA CYS A 107 -0.68 4.55 9.17
C CYS A 107 -1.70 5.24 10.10
N ARG A 108 -1.92 4.68 11.29
CA ARG A 108 -2.84 5.27 12.29
C ARG A 108 -2.34 6.62 12.77
N SER A 109 -1.03 6.76 13.01
CA SER A 109 -0.41 8.02 13.42
C SER A 109 -0.72 9.12 12.41
N ILE A 110 -0.49 8.85 11.12
CA ILE A 110 -0.84 9.76 10.02
C ILE A 110 -2.32 10.15 10.07
N MET A 111 -3.24 9.19 10.14
CA MET A 111 -4.69 9.47 10.16
C MET A 111 -5.14 10.27 11.40
N THR A 112 -4.38 10.19 12.49
CA THR A 112 -4.65 10.95 13.72
C THR A 112 -3.97 12.30 13.77
N SER A 113 -3.05 12.61 12.85
CA SER A 113 -2.30 13.87 12.80
C SER A 113 -3.23 15.09 12.58
N PRO A 114 -2.84 16.29 13.04
CA PRO A 114 -3.63 17.50 12.81
C PRO A 114 -3.83 17.81 11.32
N TRP A 115 -2.80 17.61 10.49
CA TRP A 115 -2.85 17.94 9.07
C TRP A 115 -3.78 16.98 8.29
N TYR A 116 -3.77 15.68 8.61
CA TYR A 116 -4.71 14.74 8.00
C TYR A 116 -6.16 15.10 8.30
N ARG A 117 -6.45 15.48 9.56
CA ARG A 117 -7.81 15.88 9.99
C ARG A 117 -8.30 17.18 9.33
N GLN A 118 -7.37 18.03 8.89
CA GLN A 118 -7.69 19.26 8.15
C GLN A 118 -8.09 18.93 6.71
N ILE A 119 -7.39 18.01 6.04
CA ILE A 119 -7.64 17.71 4.61
C ILE A 119 -8.70 16.62 4.37
N PHE A 120 -8.96 15.75 5.36
CA PHE A 120 -9.94 14.67 5.26
C PHE A 120 -11.02 14.72 6.34
N PRO A 121 -12.29 14.41 6.02
CA PRO A 121 -13.37 14.32 7.01
C PRO A 121 -13.31 13.02 7.83
N THR A 122 -12.56 12.01 7.38
CA THR A 122 -12.45 10.70 8.03
C THR A 122 -12.01 10.80 9.49
N ARG A 123 -12.72 10.09 10.37
CA ARG A 123 -12.39 9.98 11.80
C ARG A 123 -12.34 8.53 12.22
N LEU A 124 -11.37 8.18 13.05
CA LEU A 124 -11.27 6.86 13.68
C LEU A 124 -12.27 6.75 14.84
N ALA A 125 -12.89 5.58 14.97
CA ALA A 125 -13.81 5.28 16.05
C ALA A 125 -13.03 5.12 17.38
N PRO A 126 -13.52 5.67 18.50
CA PRO A 126 -12.77 5.69 19.76
C PRO A 126 -12.70 4.32 20.46
N HIS A 127 -13.61 3.39 20.13
CA HIS A 127 -13.82 2.14 20.86
C HIS A 127 -13.06 0.93 20.28
N ARG A 128 -12.30 1.10 19.18
CA ARG A 128 -11.47 0.03 18.59
C ARG A 128 -10.05 0.54 18.39
N GLN A 129 -9.19 0.22 19.37
CA GLN A 129 -7.80 0.71 19.45
C GLN A 129 -6.76 -0.41 19.36
N ALA A 130 -7.17 -1.61 18.91
CA ALA A 130 -6.22 -2.69 18.72
C ALA A 130 -5.15 -2.28 17.69
N VAL A 131 -3.90 -2.65 17.94
CA VAL A 131 -2.77 -2.29 17.05
C VAL A 131 -3.02 -2.81 15.64
N GLN A 132 -3.47 -4.06 15.54
CA GLN A 132 -3.78 -4.75 14.30
C GLN A 132 -4.99 -4.17 13.56
N GLU A 133 -5.89 -3.43 14.21
CA GLU A 133 -7.14 -2.99 13.59
C GLU A 133 -7.65 -1.67 14.14
N PHE A 134 -7.86 -0.72 13.23
CA PHE A 134 -8.65 0.47 13.51
C PHE A 134 -9.81 0.61 12.53
N ILE A 135 -10.92 1.16 13.05
CA ILE A 135 -12.18 1.35 12.32
C ILE A 135 -12.47 2.85 12.24
N THR A 136 -13.09 3.29 11.16
CA THR A 136 -13.58 4.66 11.00
C THR A 136 -14.98 4.82 11.60
N THR A 137 -15.42 6.07 11.77
CA THR A 137 -16.80 6.40 12.16
C THR A 137 -17.86 5.99 11.12
N ARG A 138 -17.46 5.63 9.89
CA ARG A 138 -18.33 5.10 8.83
C ARG A 138 -18.20 3.58 8.64
N GLN A 139 -17.69 2.87 9.64
CA GLN A 139 -17.55 1.41 9.66
C GLN A 139 -16.58 0.81 8.62
N GLY A 140 -15.81 1.64 7.90
CA GLY A 140 -14.63 1.18 7.15
C GLY A 140 -13.47 0.87 8.11
N TYR A 141 -12.46 0.14 7.66
CA TYR A 141 -11.35 -0.28 8.53
C TYR A 141 -10.06 -0.54 7.77
N ARG A 142 -8.96 -0.58 8.52
CA ARG A 142 -7.71 -1.22 8.12
C ARG A 142 -7.41 -2.34 9.10
N LEU A 143 -7.21 -3.56 8.60
CA LEU A 143 -6.78 -4.72 9.38
C LEU A 143 -5.39 -5.17 8.90
N ALA A 144 -4.46 -5.29 9.84
CA ALA A 144 -3.12 -5.81 9.63
C ALA A 144 -3.05 -7.30 10.00
N THR A 145 -2.38 -8.09 9.17
CA THR A 145 -2.10 -9.50 9.45
C THR A 145 -0.77 -9.93 8.84
N SER A 146 -0.29 -11.11 9.21
CA SER A 146 0.86 -11.73 8.58
C SER A 146 0.46 -12.74 7.50
N THR A 147 1.40 -13.09 6.62
CA THR A 147 1.32 -14.31 5.81
C THR A 147 1.06 -15.51 6.73
N GLY A 148 0.10 -16.36 6.38
CA GLY A 148 -0.36 -17.47 7.23
C GLY A 148 -1.36 -17.08 8.34
N GLY A 149 -1.67 -15.79 8.49
CA GLY A 149 -2.62 -15.29 9.48
C GLY A 149 -4.07 -15.70 9.20
N VAL A 150 -4.88 -15.76 10.27
CA VAL A 150 -6.31 -16.12 10.20
C VAL A 150 -7.15 -14.89 9.81
N LEU A 151 -7.92 -15.02 8.73
CA LEU A 151 -8.76 -13.94 8.18
C LEU A 151 -10.27 -14.27 8.13
N THR A 152 -10.72 -15.29 8.87
CA THR A 152 -12.11 -15.77 8.82
C THR A 152 -13.11 -14.66 9.14
N GLY A 153 -14.08 -14.45 8.23
CA GLY A 153 -15.15 -13.46 8.38
C GLY A 153 -14.72 -12.00 8.15
N ARG A 154 -13.50 -11.76 7.65
CA ARG A 154 -12.96 -10.41 7.40
C ARG A 154 -12.78 -10.16 5.90
N GLY A 155 -13.63 -9.32 5.34
CA GLY A 155 -13.57 -8.93 3.93
C GLY A 155 -12.63 -7.75 3.65
N ALA A 156 -12.44 -7.43 2.38
CA ALA A 156 -11.75 -6.22 1.94
C ALA A 156 -12.23 -5.75 0.56
N ASP A 157 -12.25 -4.44 0.37
CA ASP A 157 -12.34 -3.80 -0.94
C ASP A 157 -10.94 -3.65 -1.55
N LEU A 158 -9.92 -3.52 -0.70
CA LEU A 158 -8.51 -3.46 -1.07
C LEU A 158 -7.66 -4.42 -0.23
N ILE A 159 -6.83 -5.22 -0.89
CA ILE A 159 -5.82 -6.07 -0.25
C ILE A 159 -4.43 -5.55 -0.63
N LEU A 160 -3.62 -5.24 0.37
CA LEU A 160 -2.27 -4.71 0.23
C LEU A 160 -1.30 -5.74 0.79
N ILE A 161 -0.38 -6.25 -0.02
CA ILE A 161 0.56 -7.31 0.34
C ILE A 161 1.98 -6.75 0.23
N ASP A 162 2.64 -6.52 1.37
CA ASP A 162 3.95 -5.88 1.49
C ASP A 162 5.00 -6.87 1.98
N ASP A 163 5.90 -7.25 1.08
CA ASP A 163 6.91 -8.30 1.29
C ASP A 163 6.28 -9.56 1.95
N PRO A 164 5.56 -10.41 1.20
CA PRO A 164 4.83 -11.56 1.78
C PRO A 164 5.74 -12.67 2.30
N LEU A 165 7.03 -12.63 1.97
CA LEU A 165 8.01 -13.65 2.29
C LEU A 165 9.31 -13.00 2.77
N LYS A 166 9.96 -13.60 3.77
CA LYS A 166 11.30 -13.16 4.19
C LYS A 166 12.36 -13.58 3.18
N PRO A 167 13.43 -12.80 2.97
CA PRO A 167 14.54 -13.18 2.09
C PRO A 167 15.11 -14.57 2.39
N GLU A 168 15.28 -14.94 3.65
CA GLU A 168 15.85 -16.23 4.05
C GLU A 168 14.88 -17.39 3.78
N GLU A 169 13.57 -17.13 3.83
CA GLU A 169 12.52 -18.11 3.58
C GLU A 169 12.34 -18.37 2.08
N ALA A 170 12.73 -17.41 1.23
CA ALA A 170 12.61 -17.52 -0.23
C ALA A 170 13.47 -18.62 -0.84
N LEU A 171 14.46 -19.15 -0.12
CA LEU A 171 15.25 -20.31 -0.56
C LEU A 171 14.54 -21.65 -0.32
N SER A 172 13.50 -21.67 0.52
CA SER A 172 12.74 -22.87 0.85
C SER A 172 11.48 -22.99 -0.01
N GLU A 173 11.44 -24.00 -0.87
CA GLU A 173 10.27 -24.35 -1.70
C GLU A 173 9.00 -24.47 -0.86
N ALA A 174 9.06 -25.25 0.23
CA ALA A 174 7.92 -25.42 1.14
C ALA A 174 7.40 -24.10 1.73
N ARG A 175 8.26 -23.10 1.97
CA ARG A 175 7.84 -21.78 2.46
C ARG A 175 7.22 -20.91 1.36
N ARG A 176 7.76 -20.99 0.13
CA ARG A 176 7.18 -20.34 -1.05
C ARG A 176 5.78 -20.92 -1.31
N ASP A 177 5.66 -22.24 -1.37
CA ASP A 177 4.39 -22.94 -1.60
C ASP A 177 3.37 -22.62 -0.51
N ALA A 178 3.76 -22.64 0.76
CA ALA A 178 2.85 -22.27 1.85
C ALA A 178 2.33 -20.82 1.72
N THR A 179 3.16 -19.89 1.23
CA THR A 179 2.76 -18.49 0.99
C THR A 179 1.79 -18.39 -0.19
N ASN A 180 2.09 -19.09 -1.28
CA ASN A 180 1.27 -19.16 -2.49
C ASN A 180 -0.10 -19.80 -2.20
N ASP A 181 -0.10 -20.92 -1.49
CA ASP A 181 -1.31 -21.63 -1.06
C ASP A 181 -2.16 -20.80 -0.11
N TRP A 182 -1.53 -20.09 0.84
CA TRP A 182 -2.26 -19.20 1.73
C TRP A 182 -2.88 -18.02 0.97
N TYR A 183 -2.18 -17.46 -0.02
CA TYR A 183 -2.75 -16.44 -0.90
C TYR A 183 -3.99 -16.98 -1.62
N ALA A 184 -3.86 -18.10 -2.35
CA ALA A 184 -4.91 -18.65 -3.19
C ALA A 184 -6.15 -19.09 -2.39
N ASN A 185 -5.92 -19.81 -1.28
CA ASN A 185 -6.99 -20.46 -0.53
C ASN A 185 -7.60 -19.55 0.56
N THR A 186 -6.82 -18.63 1.12
CA THR A 186 -7.26 -17.81 2.27
C THR A 186 -7.42 -16.35 1.93
N LEU A 187 -6.41 -15.70 1.37
CA LEU A 187 -6.41 -14.24 1.20
C LEU A 187 -7.26 -13.80 0.01
N TYR A 188 -7.14 -14.47 -1.14
CA TYR A 188 -7.85 -14.09 -2.37
C TYR A 188 -9.37 -14.09 -2.20
N SER A 189 -9.90 -15.03 -1.40
CA SER A 189 -11.33 -15.13 -1.11
C SER A 189 -11.87 -14.02 -0.20
N ARG A 190 -10.99 -13.21 0.42
CA ARG A 190 -11.39 -12.07 1.27
C ARG A 190 -11.77 -10.83 0.48
N LEU A 191 -11.49 -10.80 -0.82
CA LEU A 191 -11.92 -9.71 -1.67
C LEU A 191 -13.45 -9.71 -1.77
N ASN A 192 -14.09 -8.66 -1.25
CA ASN A 192 -15.55 -8.55 -1.13
C ASN A 192 -16.27 -8.70 -2.48
N ASP A 193 -15.71 -8.06 -3.51
CA ASP A 193 -16.18 -8.15 -4.88
C ASP A 193 -14.97 -8.42 -5.77
N LYS A 194 -14.90 -9.58 -6.42
CA LYS A 194 -13.75 -9.94 -7.26
C LYS A 194 -13.59 -9.08 -8.51
N ARG A 195 -14.68 -8.45 -8.98
CA ARG A 195 -14.67 -7.56 -10.15
C ARG A 195 -14.27 -6.14 -9.77
N ARG A 196 -14.58 -5.72 -8.54
CA ARG A 196 -14.35 -4.34 -8.07
C ARG A 196 -13.20 -4.21 -7.07
N GLY A 197 -12.81 -5.26 -6.39
CA GLY A 197 -11.77 -5.21 -5.40
C GLY A 197 -10.38 -5.11 -6.03
N GLY A 198 -9.51 -4.33 -5.40
CA GLY A 198 -8.11 -4.17 -5.80
C GLY A 198 -7.18 -5.04 -4.96
N ILE A 199 -6.17 -5.63 -5.60
CA ILE A 199 -5.05 -6.28 -4.92
C ILE A 199 -3.77 -5.60 -5.38
N VAL A 200 -2.96 -5.15 -4.42
CA VAL A 200 -1.63 -4.58 -4.63
C VAL A 200 -0.61 -5.48 -3.96
N ILE A 201 0.33 -6.00 -4.74
CA ILE A 201 1.53 -6.67 -4.24
C ILE A 201 2.68 -5.69 -4.37
N ILE A 202 3.39 -5.44 -3.28
CA ILE A 202 4.60 -4.64 -3.27
C ILE A 202 5.70 -5.43 -2.58
N MET A 203 6.77 -5.71 -3.31
CA MET A 203 7.87 -6.48 -2.75
C MET A 203 9.17 -6.27 -3.50
N GLN A 204 10.27 -6.71 -2.90
CA GLN A 204 11.44 -7.09 -3.70
C GLN A 204 11.22 -8.51 -4.22
N ARG A 205 11.57 -8.78 -5.48
CA ARG A 205 11.58 -10.17 -5.99
C ARG A 205 12.67 -10.95 -5.26
N LEU A 206 12.31 -12.14 -4.79
CA LEU A 206 13.20 -13.00 -4.01
C LEU A 206 13.47 -14.33 -4.71
N HIS A 207 12.51 -14.81 -5.51
CA HIS A 207 12.63 -16.07 -6.23
C HIS A 207 11.74 -16.04 -7.49
N GLU A 208 12.03 -16.86 -8.49
CA GLU A 208 11.16 -16.99 -9.67
C GLU A 208 9.75 -17.49 -9.28
N ASP A 209 9.68 -18.50 -8.41
CA ASP A 209 8.45 -19.05 -7.81
C ASP A 209 7.94 -18.32 -6.54
N ASP A 210 8.37 -17.08 -6.29
CA ASP A 210 7.73 -16.29 -5.23
C ASP A 210 6.28 -15.92 -5.59
N LEU A 211 5.58 -15.23 -4.68
CA LEU A 211 4.17 -14.89 -4.87
C LEU A 211 3.91 -14.18 -6.21
N VAL A 212 4.83 -13.31 -6.66
CA VAL A 212 4.68 -12.61 -7.93
C VAL A 212 4.73 -13.59 -9.09
N GLY A 213 5.70 -14.52 -9.12
CA GLY A 213 5.74 -15.57 -10.14
C GLY A 213 4.48 -16.41 -10.16
N HIS A 214 3.97 -16.78 -8.99
CA HIS A 214 2.75 -17.57 -8.85
C HIS A 214 1.51 -16.88 -9.40
N VAL A 215 1.26 -15.61 -9.05
CA VAL A 215 0.04 -14.90 -9.48
C VAL A 215 0.07 -14.49 -10.95
N LEU A 216 1.25 -14.22 -11.51
CA LEU A 216 1.43 -13.92 -12.93
C LEU A 216 1.08 -15.11 -13.84
N GLY A 217 1.21 -16.33 -13.32
CA GLY A 217 0.77 -17.54 -14.04
C GLY A 217 -0.74 -17.78 -14.04
N GLN A 218 -1.54 -17.00 -13.29
CA GLN A 218 -2.96 -17.28 -13.06
C GLN A 218 -3.90 -16.25 -13.70
N GLU A 219 -3.59 -14.97 -13.57
CA GLU A 219 -4.39 -13.87 -14.13
C GLU A 219 -3.48 -12.72 -14.57
N PRO A 220 -3.93 -11.81 -15.45
CA PRO A 220 -3.12 -10.65 -15.84
C PRO A 220 -2.98 -9.65 -14.68
N TRP A 221 -1.77 -9.12 -14.51
CA TRP A 221 -1.45 -8.05 -13.57
C TRP A 221 -0.79 -6.88 -14.30
N GLU A 222 -1.09 -5.67 -13.85
CA GLU A 222 -0.23 -4.53 -14.14
C GLU A 222 1.06 -4.68 -13.33
N VAL A 223 2.23 -4.60 -13.98
CA VAL A 223 3.53 -4.77 -13.33
C VAL A 223 4.35 -3.50 -13.47
N VAL A 224 4.78 -2.96 -12.34
CA VAL A 224 5.84 -1.94 -12.24
C VAL A 224 7.06 -2.63 -11.67
N CYS A 225 8.18 -2.64 -12.38
CA CYS A 225 9.41 -3.27 -11.93
C CYS A 225 10.57 -2.31 -12.09
N PHE A 226 11.24 -1.98 -11.00
CA PHE A 226 12.44 -1.14 -11.02
C PHE A 226 13.58 -1.92 -10.37
N PRO A 227 14.37 -2.68 -11.15
CA PRO A 227 15.50 -3.45 -10.62
C PRO A 227 16.58 -2.53 -10.03
N ALA A 228 17.42 -3.07 -9.14
CA ALA A 228 18.50 -2.31 -8.52
C ALA A 228 19.54 -1.81 -9.54
N ILE A 229 19.67 -2.53 -10.66
CA ILE A 229 20.49 -2.16 -11.82
C ILE A 229 19.55 -2.12 -13.01
N ALA A 230 19.49 -0.98 -13.71
CA ALA A 230 18.69 -0.85 -14.92
C ALA A 230 19.23 -1.79 -16.01
N GLU A 231 18.35 -2.61 -16.58
CA GLU A 231 18.70 -3.55 -17.64
C GLU A 231 18.60 -2.89 -19.03
N ALA A 232 17.76 -1.86 -19.15
CA ALA A 232 17.56 -1.07 -20.35
C ALA A 232 17.18 0.38 -20.01
N GLU A 233 17.23 1.26 -21.00
CA GLU A 233 16.63 2.58 -20.90
C GLU A 233 15.10 2.45 -21.01
N GLU A 234 14.39 3.05 -20.06
CA GLU A 234 12.93 2.98 -19.96
C GLU A 234 12.35 4.37 -19.82
N VAL A 235 11.18 4.59 -20.44
CA VAL A 235 10.40 5.81 -20.31
C VAL A 235 9.09 5.46 -19.64
N HIS A 236 8.80 6.16 -18.53
CA HIS A 236 7.58 5.98 -17.76
C HIS A 236 6.75 7.26 -17.84
N GLU A 237 5.68 7.21 -18.63
CA GLU A 237 4.71 8.30 -18.73
C GLU A 237 3.61 8.12 -17.69
N ILE A 238 3.35 9.18 -16.94
CA ILE A 238 2.32 9.20 -15.91
C ILE A 238 1.48 10.46 -16.04
N GLU A 239 0.19 10.29 -15.88
CA GLU A 239 -0.73 11.41 -15.74
C GLU A 239 -0.61 11.93 -14.30
N THR A 240 -0.26 13.21 -14.18
CA THR A 240 -0.19 13.87 -12.88
C THR A 240 -1.31 14.90 -12.78
N ILE A 241 -1.56 15.41 -11.58
CA ILE A 241 -2.49 16.54 -11.40
C ILE A 241 -2.04 17.83 -12.12
N TRP A 242 -0.82 17.85 -12.66
CA TRP A 242 -0.23 18.99 -13.35
C TRP A 242 -0.43 18.96 -14.88
N GLY A 243 -1.02 17.88 -15.42
CA GLY A 243 -1.08 17.61 -16.86
C GLY A 243 0.09 16.76 -17.29
#